data_AF-A0A816C1R5-F1
#
_entry.id   AF-A0A816C1R5-F1
#
_cell.length_a   1.000
_cell.length_b   1.000
_cell.length_c   1.000
_cell.angle_alpha   90.00
_cell.angle_beta   90.00
_cell.angle_gamma   90.00
#
_symmetry.space_group_name_H-M   'P 1'
#
loop_
_entity.id
_entity.type
_entity.pdbx_description
1 polymer ?
#
loop_
_entity_poly.entity_id
_entity_poly.type
_entity_poly.pdbx_seq_one_letter_code
_entity_poly.pdbx_strand_id
1 'polypeptide(L)'
;IIKSICNKKTKKLIEKPCLTIQNFLEANENQPDVELLINLTTANNSLQWVRGTIKSIQNSSSSSSNTLVVFEETFDLNNHRLNVLPLANILSLRRNNNLKTTYHDYEIANCLSIDYQSSISEKDTHTVGKGQMKYLTHGLTWAPSYNLTLSEQTKQCYLQAKTIILNDIENLQIEQLSCLVGYSNITKFSHLTDPLIGQQTVDTFIHQLKPNYSARQHVLESNSNKISNRSQMLVKAEQQDGGDDNNHNDLFLYNFKNILLMKNERLVLPIFNLELQYKDVYQCQIKPYQEQQLSRNNNNINSFDLCNEDEEEYDDDEDNDNDEDF
;
A
#
# COMPACT_ATOMS: atom_id res chain seq x y z
N ILE A 1 -10.07 27.00 -20.05
CA ILE A 1 -9.43 27.75 -18.93
C ILE A 1 -10.17 27.41 -17.65
N ILE A 2 -9.47 26.95 -16.60
CA ILE A 2 -10.12 26.64 -15.30
C ILE A 2 -10.65 27.95 -14.71
N LYS A 3 -11.94 28.00 -14.39
CA LYS A 3 -12.62 29.16 -13.79
C LYS A 3 -12.46 29.18 -12.28
N SER A 4 -12.61 28.02 -11.64
CA SER A 4 -12.60 27.91 -10.18
C SER A 4 -12.19 26.51 -9.75
N ILE A 5 -11.51 26.42 -8.60
CA ILE A 5 -11.25 25.18 -7.88
C ILE A 5 -11.72 25.43 -6.46
N CYS A 6 -12.64 24.62 -5.95
CA CYS A 6 -13.13 24.76 -4.59
C CYS A 6 -13.31 23.40 -3.92
N ASN A 7 -12.98 23.35 -2.62
CA ASN A 7 -13.35 22.24 -1.76
C ASN A 7 -14.77 22.49 -1.25
N LYS A 8 -15.70 21.60 -1.60
CA LYS A 8 -17.10 21.67 -1.16
C LYS A 8 -17.45 20.39 -0.40
N LYS A 9 -18.10 20.56 0.74
CA LYS A 9 -18.78 19.46 1.43
C LYS A 9 -20.08 19.19 0.68
N THR A 10 -20.14 18.09 -0.06
CA THR A 10 -21.35 17.67 -0.77
C THR A 10 -22.07 16.61 0.05
N LYS A 11 -23.39 16.77 0.18
CA LYS A 11 -24.26 15.73 0.73
C LYS A 11 -24.47 14.69 -0.36
N LYS A 12 -23.86 13.52 -0.22
CA LYS A 12 -24.09 12.39 -1.10
C LYS A 12 -25.20 11.52 -0.50
N LEU A 13 -26.24 11.27 -1.28
CA LEU A 13 -27.27 10.31 -0.92
C LEU A 13 -26.68 8.91 -1.05
N ILE A 14 -26.71 8.12 0.03
CA ILE A 14 -26.25 6.74 0.04
C ILE A 14 -27.37 5.85 0.55
N GLU A 15 -27.53 4.71 -0.10
CA GLU A 15 -28.44 3.66 0.35
C GLU A 15 -27.70 2.75 1.33
N LYS A 16 -28.22 2.62 2.55
CA LYS A 16 -27.64 1.78 3.61
C LYS A 16 -28.65 0.72 4.06
N PRO A 17 -28.20 -0.48 4.47
CA PRO A 17 -29.10 -1.48 5.05
C PRO A 17 -29.64 -1.01 6.42
N CYS A 18 -30.88 -1.36 6.72
CA CYS A 18 -31.50 -1.08 8.02
C CYS A 18 -30.95 -2.06 9.07
N LEU A 19 -29.95 -1.63 9.84
CA LEU A 19 -29.33 -2.45 10.90
C LEU A 19 -30.01 -2.29 12.27
N THR A 20 -30.79 -1.24 12.46
CA THR A 20 -31.51 -0.95 13.71
C THR A 20 -33.02 -0.89 13.45
N ILE A 21 -33.81 -1.18 14.49
CA ILE A 21 -35.28 -1.03 14.46
C ILE A 21 -35.64 0.40 14.08
N GLN A 22 -34.93 1.39 14.61
CA GLN A 22 -35.16 2.80 14.27
C GLN A 22 -35.00 3.07 12.76
N ASN A 23 -33.87 2.67 12.16
CA ASN A 23 -33.63 2.90 10.73
C ASN A 23 -34.69 2.19 9.88
N PHE A 24 -35.12 1.00 10.31
CA PHE A 24 -36.18 0.26 9.63
C PHE A 24 -37.52 1.00 9.69
N LEU A 25 -37.91 1.52 10.86
CA LEU A 25 -39.14 2.27 11.01
C LEU A 25 -39.10 3.57 10.19
N GLU A 26 -37.96 4.28 10.18
CA GLU A 26 -37.75 5.50 9.38
C GLU A 26 -37.85 5.21 7.87
N ALA A 27 -37.26 4.11 7.41
CA ALA A 27 -37.34 3.70 6.00
C ALA A 27 -38.76 3.39 5.54
N ASN A 28 -39.61 2.94 6.47
CA ASN A 28 -40.97 2.48 6.21
C ASN A 28 -42.03 3.45 6.75
N GLU A 29 -41.69 4.73 6.89
CA GLU A 29 -42.68 5.76 7.20
C GLU A 29 -43.80 5.78 6.13
N ASN A 30 -45.04 5.86 6.60
CA ASN A 30 -46.28 5.78 5.82
C ASN A 30 -46.50 4.47 5.05
N GLN A 31 -45.71 3.42 5.30
CA GLN A 31 -45.99 2.09 4.75
C GLN A 31 -47.13 1.43 5.54
N PRO A 32 -48.19 0.95 4.86
CA PRO A 32 -49.25 0.20 5.51
C PRO A 32 -48.78 -1.21 5.89
N ASP A 33 -49.55 -1.88 6.75
CA ASP A 33 -49.37 -3.30 7.10
C ASP A 33 -48.04 -3.65 7.77
N VAL A 34 -47.54 -2.76 8.63
CA VAL A 34 -46.42 -3.06 9.52
C VAL A 34 -46.95 -3.80 10.76
N GLU A 35 -46.38 -4.96 11.08
CA GLU A 35 -46.67 -5.73 12.28
C GLU A 35 -45.55 -5.56 13.31
N LEU A 36 -45.89 -4.99 14.47
CA LEU A 36 -44.99 -4.72 15.59
C LEU A 36 -45.33 -5.63 16.78
N LEU A 37 -44.31 -6.27 17.36
CA LEU A 37 -44.44 -6.90 18.67
C LEU A 37 -44.09 -5.86 19.74
N ILE A 38 -45.09 -5.48 20.53
CA ILE A 38 -44.93 -4.46 21.56
C ILE A 38 -45.02 -5.07 22.95
N ASN A 39 -44.21 -4.54 23.87
CA ASN A 39 -44.37 -4.76 25.30
C ASN A 39 -45.27 -3.66 25.88
N LEU A 40 -46.46 -4.04 26.32
CA LEU A 40 -47.37 -3.15 27.03
C LEU A 40 -46.97 -3.11 28.50
N THR A 41 -46.52 -1.96 28.98
CA THR A 41 -46.13 -1.71 30.39
C THR A 41 -47.33 -1.66 31.35
N THR A 42 -48.49 -2.18 30.95
CA THR A 42 -49.60 -2.42 31.87
C THR A 42 -49.25 -3.56 32.82
N ALA A 43 -49.91 -3.62 33.99
CA ALA A 43 -49.56 -4.46 35.15
C ALA A 43 -49.32 -5.97 34.89
N ASN A 44 -49.61 -6.48 33.69
CA ASN A 44 -49.46 -7.88 33.31
C ASN A 44 -48.35 -8.14 32.26
N ASN A 45 -47.54 -7.14 31.88
CA ASN A 45 -46.37 -7.27 30.98
C ASN A 45 -46.69 -8.13 29.73
N SER A 46 -47.84 -7.84 29.10
CA SER A 46 -48.37 -8.65 28.01
C SER A 46 -47.74 -8.24 26.68
N LEU A 47 -47.16 -9.22 25.99
CA LEU A 47 -46.67 -9.07 24.63
C LEU A 47 -47.83 -9.13 23.65
N GLN A 48 -47.97 -8.12 22.80
CA GLN A 48 -49.04 -8.07 21.80
C GLN A 48 -48.47 -7.75 20.42
N TRP A 49 -48.95 -8.47 19.40
CA TRP A 49 -48.75 -8.10 18.00
C TRP A 49 -49.78 -7.07 17.60
N VAL A 50 -49.30 -5.96 17.04
CA VAL A 50 -50.11 -4.82 16.63
C VAL A 50 -49.81 -4.53 15.16
N ARG A 51 -50.85 -4.39 14.33
CA ARG A 51 -50.74 -4.14 12.88
C ARG A 51 -51.22 -2.75 12.55
N GLY A 52 -50.54 -2.06 11.63
CA GLY A 52 -50.85 -0.67 11.34
C GLY A 52 -49.84 0.05 10.45
N THR A 53 -49.89 1.38 10.47
CA THR A 53 -49.06 2.27 9.65
C THR A 53 -48.18 3.14 10.55
N ILE A 54 -46.89 3.22 10.25
CA ILE A 54 -45.96 4.14 10.94
C ILE A 54 -46.20 5.55 10.40
N LYS A 55 -46.62 6.49 11.24
CA LYS A 55 -46.90 7.88 10.81
C LYS A 55 -45.72 8.80 10.93
N SER A 56 -44.98 8.69 12.04
CA SER A 56 -43.78 9.50 12.29
C SER A 56 -42.98 8.92 13.44
N ILE A 57 -41.70 9.30 13.49
CA ILE A 57 -40.77 8.96 14.56
C ILE A 57 -40.20 10.26 15.07
N GLN A 58 -40.33 10.51 16.38
CA GLN A 58 -39.88 11.73 17.01
C GLN A 58 -38.74 11.43 17.98
N ASN A 59 -37.60 12.06 17.75
CA ASN A 59 -36.45 12.02 18.66
C ASN A 59 -36.53 13.22 19.62
N SER A 60 -36.68 12.98 20.92
CA SER A 60 -36.51 14.04 21.92
C SER A 60 -35.04 14.44 21.98
N SER A 61 -34.74 15.71 21.74
CA SER A 61 -33.39 16.26 21.59
C SER A 61 -32.51 16.22 22.86
N SER A 62 -32.98 15.67 23.97
CA SER A 62 -32.31 15.75 25.28
C SER A 62 -31.69 14.44 25.82
N SER A 63 -31.94 13.28 25.22
CA SER A 63 -31.20 12.04 25.50
C SER A 63 -31.63 10.93 24.53
N SER A 64 -30.69 10.07 24.12
CA SER A 64 -30.87 9.00 23.12
C SER A 64 -31.85 7.88 23.51
N SER A 65 -32.53 7.99 24.64
CA SER A 65 -33.37 6.94 25.23
C SER A 65 -34.87 7.12 25.04
N ASN A 66 -35.34 8.28 24.55
CA ASN A 66 -36.77 8.58 24.45
C ASN A 66 -37.22 8.88 23.01
N THR A 67 -36.89 7.99 22.07
CA THR A 67 -37.51 8.01 20.74
C THR A 67 -38.94 7.51 20.85
N LEU A 68 -39.90 8.31 20.38
CA LEU A 68 -41.32 7.96 20.33
C LEU A 68 -41.73 7.64 18.90
N VAL A 69 -42.50 6.58 18.73
CA VAL A 69 -43.05 6.12 17.46
C VAL A 69 -44.55 6.38 17.48
N VAL A 70 -45.04 7.17 16.53
CA VAL A 70 -46.48 7.37 16.31
C VAL A 70 -46.95 6.31 15.33
N PHE A 71 -47.75 5.38 15.85
CA PHE A 71 -48.24 4.22 15.12
C PHE A 71 -49.76 4.28 15.02
N GLU A 72 -50.28 4.21 13.80
CA GLU A 72 -51.71 4.10 13.55
C GLU A 72 -52.09 2.62 13.45
N GLU A 73 -52.63 2.07 14.54
CA GLU A 73 -53.10 0.69 14.61
C GLU A 73 -54.42 0.52 13.86
N THR A 74 -54.48 -0.54 13.04
CA THR A 74 -55.66 -0.92 12.27
C THR A 74 -56.33 -2.10 12.96
N PHE A 75 -57.47 -1.86 13.61
CA PHE A 75 -58.25 -2.90 14.29
C PHE A 75 -59.27 -3.57 13.38
N ASP A 76 -59.94 -2.77 12.53
CA ASP A 76 -60.97 -3.19 11.57
C ASP A 76 -60.88 -2.32 10.30
N LEU A 77 -61.55 -2.72 9.22
CA LEU A 77 -61.50 -2.07 7.89
C LEU A 77 -61.73 -0.53 7.88
N ASN A 78 -62.34 0.04 8.92
CA ASN A 78 -62.62 1.48 9.04
C ASN A 78 -62.19 2.12 10.37
N ASN A 79 -61.57 1.38 11.29
CA ASN A 79 -61.21 1.89 12.62
C ASN A 79 -59.70 1.94 12.80
N HIS A 80 -59.18 3.16 12.90
CA HIS A 80 -57.79 3.45 13.16
C HIS A 80 -57.62 4.07 14.53
N ARG A 81 -56.63 3.59 15.29
CA ARG A 81 -56.27 4.16 16.60
C ARG A 81 -54.82 4.64 16.55
N LEU A 82 -54.60 5.90 16.91
CA LEU A 82 -53.25 6.42 17.08
C LEU A 82 -52.70 6.00 18.44
N ASN A 83 -51.58 5.28 18.40
CA ASN A 83 -50.80 4.90 19.57
C ASN A 83 -49.43 5.58 19.50
N VAL A 84 -49.00 6.13 20.63
CA VAL A 84 -47.64 6.66 20.78
C VAL A 84 -46.87 5.68 21.65
N LEU A 85 -45.84 5.07 21.08
CA LEU A 85 -45.08 3.99 21.71
C LEU A 85 -43.61 4.40 21.84
N PRO A 86 -42.98 4.22 23.02
CA PRO A 86 -41.53 4.31 23.12
C PRO A 86 -40.87 3.25 22.22
N LEU A 87 -39.79 3.61 21.52
CA LEU A 87 -39.03 2.67 20.69
C LEU A 87 -38.57 1.45 21.50
N ALA A 88 -38.24 1.64 22.79
CA ALA A 88 -37.85 0.58 23.71
C ALA A 88 -38.94 -0.48 23.94
N ASN A 89 -40.22 -0.15 23.70
CA ASN A 89 -41.32 -1.10 23.84
C ASN A 89 -41.50 -1.97 22.60
N ILE A 90 -40.83 -1.67 21.48
CA ILE A 90 -40.89 -2.45 20.25
C ILE A 90 -39.79 -3.53 20.31
N LEU A 91 -40.20 -4.78 20.46
CA LEU A 91 -39.29 -5.91 20.65
C LEU A 91 -38.96 -6.63 19.34
N SER A 92 -39.93 -6.70 18.43
CA SER A 92 -39.77 -7.40 17.17
C SER A 92 -40.66 -6.80 16.09
N LEU A 93 -40.27 -7.08 14.85
CA LEU A 93 -40.93 -6.64 13.63
C LEU A 93 -41.19 -7.90 12.80
N ARG A 94 -42.39 -8.06 12.27
CA ARG A 94 -42.64 -9.12 11.29
C ARG A 94 -42.48 -8.55 9.90
N ARG A 95 -41.61 -9.18 9.11
CA ARG A 95 -41.37 -8.78 7.73
C ARG A 95 -42.55 -9.17 6.85
N ASN A 96 -43.16 -8.17 6.23
CA ASN A 96 -44.03 -8.36 5.07
C ASN A 96 -43.22 -8.06 3.78
N ASN A 97 -43.63 -8.63 2.64
CA ASN A 97 -42.85 -8.59 1.40
C ASN A 97 -42.63 -7.17 0.83
N ASN A 98 -43.46 -6.20 1.23
CA ASN A 98 -43.44 -4.83 0.71
C ASN A 98 -42.60 -3.85 1.56
N LEU A 99 -41.98 -4.32 2.64
CA LEU A 99 -41.21 -3.44 3.54
C LEU A 99 -39.79 -3.24 3.02
N LYS A 100 -39.34 -1.98 3.01
CA LYS A 100 -37.98 -1.59 2.63
C LYS A 100 -36.97 -2.08 3.66
N THR A 101 -35.89 -2.68 3.18
CA THR A 101 -34.76 -3.14 4.00
C THR A 101 -33.57 -2.17 3.95
N THR A 102 -33.69 -1.12 3.16
CA THR A 102 -32.66 -0.08 2.99
C THR A 102 -33.28 1.30 3.26
N TYR A 103 -32.44 2.20 3.76
CA TYR A 103 -32.81 3.59 4.02
C TYR A 103 -31.81 4.52 3.34
N HIS A 104 -32.26 5.73 3.05
CA HIS A 104 -31.39 6.77 2.48
C HIS A 104 -30.78 7.59 3.60
N ASP A 105 -29.46 7.69 3.58
CA ASP A 105 -28.68 8.53 4.48
C ASP A 105 -27.90 9.56 3.67
N TYR A 106 -27.55 10.67 4.31
CA TYR A 106 -26.71 11.70 3.70
C TYR A 106 -25.32 11.63 4.31
N GLU A 107 -24.35 11.17 3.52
CA GLU A 107 -22.94 11.29 3.91
C GLU A 107 -22.38 12.61 3.41
N ILE A 108 -21.74 13.35 4.32
CA ILE A 108 -21.01 14.57 3.96
C ILE A 108 -19.62 14.14 3.50
N ALA A 109 -19.42 14.11 2.18
CA ALA A 109 -18.11 13.82 1.59
C ALA A 109 -17.39 15.13 1.22
N ASN A 110 -16.06 15.14 1.41
CA ASN A 110 -15.23 16.20 0.86
C ASN A 110 -15.10 15.98 -0.65
N CYS A 111 -15.54 16.95 -1.45
CA CYS A 111 -15.48 16.88 -2.90
C CYS A 111 -14.66 18.05 -3.44
N LEU A 112 -13.69 17.75 -4.30
CA LEU A 112 -13.01 18.75 -5.09
C LEU A 112 -13.86 19.07 -6.33
N SER A 113 -14.39 20.28 -6.41
CA SER A 113 -15.15 20.76 -7.56
C SER A 113 -14.23 21.64 -8.42
N ILE A 114 -14.06 21.27 -9.69
CA ILE A 114 -13.28 22.02 -10.68
C ILE A 114 -14.23 22.53 -11.75
N ASP A 115 -14.42 23.84 -11.83
CA ASP A 115 -15.20 24.48 -12.88
C ASP A 115 -14.25 24.95 -13.98
N TYR A 116 -14.48 24.57 -15.23
CA TYR A 116 -13.68 25.04 -16.36
C TYR A 116 -14.55 25.65 -17.47
N GLN A 117 -14.05 26.72 -18.08
CA GLN A 117 -14.62 27.31 -19.29
C GLN A 117 -14.00 26.62 -20.50
N SER A 118 -14.83 25.94 -21.28
CA SER A 118 -14.49 25.59 -22.65
C SER A 118 -14.66 26.84 -23.52
N SER A 119 -13.61 27.26 -24.23
CA SER A 119 -13.66 28.37 -25.19
C SER A 119 -13.94 27.86 -26.61
N ILE A 120 -14.85 26.88 -26.74
CA ILE A 120 -15.24 26.33 -28.04
C ILE A 120 -16.52 27.05 -28.45
N SER A 121 -16.42 27.80 -29.56
CA SER A 121 -17.56 28.43 -30.24
C SER A 121 -18.59 27.36 -30.61
N GLU A 122 -19.87 27.66 -30.45
CA GLU A 122 -21.04 26.77 -30.58
C GLU A 122 -21.19 26.02 -31.93
N LYS A 123 -20.24 26.15 -32.86
CA LYS A 123 -20.29 25.55 -34.19
C LYS A 123 -19.61 24.17 -34.32
N ASP A 124 -18.80 23.74 -33.35
CA ASP A 124 -18.16 22.41 -33.38
C ASP A 124 -18.59 21.56 -32.17
N THR A 125 -19.76 20.93 -32.28
CA THR A 125 -20.42 20.16 -31.20
C THR A 125 -19.75 18.83 -30.84
N HIS A 126 -18.55 18.52 -31.34
CA HIS A 126 -17.92 17.20 -31.18
C HIS A 126 -16.56 17.18 -30.46
N THR A 127 -16.01 18.32 -30.04
CA THR A 127 -14.75 18.34 -29.29
C THR A 127 -14.98 18.73 -27.83
N VAL A 128 -15.45 17.77 -27.04
CA VAL A 128 -15.47 17.91 -25.57
C VAL A 128 -14.02 18.08 -25.10
N GLY A 129 -13.68 19.25 -24.56
CA GLY A 129 -12.35 19.50 -23.99
C GLY A 129 -12.05 18.49 -22.89
N LYS A 130 -10.99 17.70 -23.07
CA LYS A 130 -10.54 16.70 -22.09
C LYS A 130 -9.70 17.39 -21.01
N GLY A 131 -10.09 17.27 -19.75
CA GLY A 131 -9.28 17.68 -18.60
C GLY A 131 -8.58 16.48 -17.96
N GLN A 132 -7.28 16.59 -17.67
CA GLN A 132 -6.54 15.61 -16.88
C GLN A 132 -6.27 16.17 -15.48
N MET A 133 -6.65 15.43 -14.44
CA MET A 133 -6.30 15.73 -13.06
C MET A 133 -5.18 14.79 -12.61
N LYS A 134 -4.11 15.35 -12.05
CA LYS A 134 -3.02 14.60 -11.42
C LYS A 134 -2.96 15.03 -9.95
N TYR A 135 -2.81 14.07 -9.05
CA TYR A 135 -2.70 14.34 -7.62
C TYR A 135 -1.69 13.40 -6.97
N LEU A 136 -1.11 13.85 -5.86
CA LEU A 136 -0.23 13.05 -5.02
C LEU A 136 -1.00 12.70 -3.75
N THR A 137 -0.96 11.43 -3.36
CA THR A 137 -1.69 10.91 -2.22
C THR A 137 -0.84 9.92 -1.45
N HIS A 138 -1.11 9.80 -0.15
CA HIS A 138 -0.50 8.81 0.73
C HIS A 138 -1.35 7.53 0.72
N GLY A 139 -0.71 6.36 0.89
CA GLY A 139 -1.40 5.06 0.94
C GLY A 139 -1.23 4.18 -0.29
N LEU A 140 -0.52 4.65 -1.33
CA LEU A 140 0.03 3.79 -2.37
C LEU A 140 1.53 3.66 -2.14
N THR A 141 1.95 2.50 -1.65
CA THR A 141 3.36 2.22 -1.40
C THR A 141 3.82 1.17 -2.40
N TRP A 142 4.94 1.41 -3.06
CA TRP A 142 5.54 0.41 -3.93
C TRP A 142 7.02 0.23 -3.59
N ALA A 143 7.52 -0.99 -3.72
CA ALA A 143 8.93 -1.32 -3.49
C ALA A 143 9.40 -2.44 -4.43
N PRO A 144 10.57 -2.30 -5.08
CA PRO A 144 11.20 -3.40 -5.78
C PRO A 144 11.74 -4.43 -4.77
N SER A 145 11.69 -5.69 -5.16
CA SER A 145 12.17 -6.84 -4.41
C SER A 145 13.00 -7.71 -5.34
N TYR A 146 14.24 -7.96 -4.94
CA TYR A 146 15.19 -8.80 -5.69
C TYR A 146 15.41 -10.10 -4.94
N ASN A 147 15.38 -11.21 -5.68
CA ASN A 147 15.77 -12.53 -5.19
C ASN A 147 16.99 -12.99 -5.99
N LEU A 148 18.05 -13.33 -5.27
CA LEU A 148 19.27 -13.90 -5.82
C LEU A 148 19.33 -15.36 -5.40
N THR A 149 19.38 -16.27 -6.36
CA THR A 149 19.57 -17.70 -6.13
C THR A 149 20.88 -18.15 -6.78
N LEU A 150 21.81 -18.65 -5.96
CA LEU A 150 23.12 -19.12 -6.40
C LEU A 150 23.11 -20.64 -6.51
N SER A 151 23.62 -21.17 -7.62
CA SER A 151 23.85 -22.59 -7.83
C SER A 151 25.36 -22.87 -7.84
N GLU A 152 25.86 -23.47 -6.75
CA GLU A 152 27.30 -23.75 -6.59
C GLU A 152 27.81 -24.78 -7.61
N GLN A 153 26.98 -25.75 -7.97
CA GLN A 153 27.33 -26.84 -8.88
C GLN A 153 27.51 -26.34 -10.32
N THR A 154 26.66 -25.40 -10.77
CA THR A 154 26.67 -24.92 -12.15
C THR A 154 27.36 -23.56 -12.31
N LYS A 155 27.82 -22.93 -11.21
CA LYS A 155 28.37 -21.56 -11.18
C LYS A 155 27.44 -20.53 -11.85
N GLN A 156 26.13 -20.79 -11.76
CA GLN A 156 25.07 -19.92 -12.27
C GLN A 156 24.39 -19.19 -11.13
N CYS A 157 23.96 -17.98 -11.43
CA CYS A 157 23.27 -17.07 -10.55
C CYS A 157 21.96 -16.65 -11.22
N TYR A 158 20.83 -16.94 -10.57
CA TYR A 158 19.52 -16.52 -11.01
C TYR A 158 19.10 -15.27 -10.24
N LEU A 159 18.94 -14.16 -10.95
CA LEU A 159 18.44 -12.91 -10.41
C LEU A 159 16.99 -12.70 -10.87
N GLN A 160 16.07 -12.70 -9.91
CA GLN A 160 14.66 -12.37 -10.14
C GLN A 160 14.33 -11.03 -9.50
N ALA A 161 13.73 -10.13 -10.27
CA ALA A 161 13.21 -8.86 -9.81
C ALA A 161 11.68 -8.83 -9.90
N LYS A 162 11.03 -8.37 -8.84
CA LYS A 162 9.59 -8.16 -8.75
C LYS A 162 9.28 -6.86 -8.03
N THR A 163 8.17 -6.21 -8.33
CA THR A 163 7.68 -5.03 -7.60
C THR A 163 6.47 -5.41 -6.76
N ILE A 164 6.41 -4.95 -5.52
CA ILE A 164 5.28 -5.13 -4.63
C ILE A 164 4.60 -3.78 -4.46
N ILE A 165 3.29 -3.74 -4.66
CA ILE A 165 2.45 -2.55 -4.53
C ILE A 165 1.42 -2.83 -3.44
N LEU A 166 1.31 -1.90 -2.49
CA LEU A 166 0.34 -1.89 -1.40
C LEU A 166 -0.62 -0.72 -1.64
N ASN A 167 -1.92 -0.99 -1.57
CA ASN A 167 -2.96 0.01 -1.76
C ASN A 167 -3.87 0.11 -0.54
N ASP A 168 -3.73 1.19 0.22
CA ASP A 168 -4.54 1.48 1.41
C ASP A 168 -5.62 2.55 1.13
N ILE A 169 -5.73 3.01 -0.12
CA ILE A 169 -6.54 4.18 -0.48
C ILE A 169 -7.99 3.78 -0.79
N GLU A 170 -8.20 3.19 -1.96
CA GLU A 170 -9.51 2.86 -2.52
C GLU A 170 -9.41 1.78 -3.60
N ASN A 171 -10.53 1.34 -4.17
CA ASN A 171 -10.51 0.40 -5.29
C ASN A 171 -10.02 1.14 -6.56
N LEU A 172 -8.90 0.71 -7.11
CA LEU A 172 -8.26 1.33 -8.27
C LEU A 172 -8.39 0.42 -9.49
N GLN A 173 -8.91 1.00 -10.57
CA GLN A 173 -8.86 0.40 -11.91
C GLN A 173 -7.92 1.23 -12.77
N ILE A 174 -6.71 0.72 -12.98
CA ILE A 174 -5.59 1.44 -13.59
C ILE A 174 -5.37 0.92 -15.00
N GLU A 175 -5.57 1.78 -16.00
CA GLU A 175 -5.29 1.42 -17.41
C GLU A 175 -3.80 1.23 -17.66
N GLN A 176 -2.97 2.12 -17.11
CA GLN A 176 -1.52 2.08 -17.23
C GLN A 176 -0.85 2.46 -15.91
N LEU A 177 -0.03 1.56 -15.40
CA LEU A 177 0.83 1.77 -14.25
C LEU A 177 2.29 1.81 -14.72
N SER A 178 2.99 2.88 -14.38
CA SER A 178 4.42 3.03 -14.67
C SER A 178 5.22 3.00 -13.37
N CYS A 179 6.06 1.98 -13.19
CA CYS A 179 6.97 1.86 -12.07
C CYS A 179 8.37 2.29 -12.49
N LEU A 180 8.95 3.25 -11.76
CA LEU A 180 10.30 3.75 -12.03
C LEU A 180 11.29 3.11 -11.05
N VAL A 181 12.10 2.19 -11.52
CA VAL A 181 13.09 1.47 -10.71
C VAL A 181 14.48 2.01 -11.01
N GLY A 182 15.26 2.30 -9.98
CA GLY A 182 16.62 2.78 -10.18
C GLY A 182 17.16 3.60 -9.02
N TYR A 183 18.45 3.87 -9.04
CA TYR A 183 19.09 4.80 -8.11
C TYR A 183 19.21 6.15 -8.80
N SER A 184 18.23 7.02 -8.62
CA SER A 184 18.38 8.38 -9.13
C SER A 184 19.63 9.00 -8.50
N ASN A 185 20.51 9.61 -9.31
CA ASN A 185 21.67 10.37 -8.84
C ASN A 185 21.27 11.68 -8.11
N ILE A 186 20.14 11.70 -7.39
CA ILE A 186 19.65 12.85 -6.60
C ILE A 186 20.61 13.27 -5.49
N THR A 187 21.54 12.39 -5.08
CA THR A 187 22.61 12.73 -4.13
C THR A 187 23.53 13.83 -4.66
N LYS A 188 23.69 13.99 -5.98
CA LYS A 188 24.48 15.08 -6.57
C LYS A 188 23.90 16.46 -6.26
N PHE A 189 22.60 16.54 -5.97
CA PHE A 189 21.87 17.78 -5.74
C PHE A 189 21.11 17.79 -4.41
N SER A 190 21.39 16.85 -3.49
CA SER A 190 20.70 16.77 -2.19
C SER A 190 20.94 17.98 -1.29
N HIS A 191 22.00 18.75 -1.55
CA HIS A 191 22.32 20.00 -0.87
C HIS A 191 21.60 21.22 -1.48
N LEU A 192 20.94 21.06 -2.63
CA LEU A 192 20.19 22.14 -3.26
C LEU A 192 18.81 22.23 -2.63
N THR A 193 18.56 23.36 -1.96
CA THR A 193 17.21 23.71 -1.51
C THR A 193 16.41 24.17 -2.72
N ASP A 194 15.19 23.65 -2.87
CA ASP A 194 14.28 24.03 -3.95
C ASP A 194 14.15 25.56 -4.03
N PRO A 195 14.44 26.19 -5.19
CA PRO A 195 14.38 27.64 -5.35
C PRO A 195 12.96 28.19 -5.19
N LEU A 196 11.93 27.34 -5.24
CA LEU A 196 10.54 27.73 -4.95
C LEU A 196 10.22 27.74 -3.45
N ILE A 197 11.03 27.05 -2.64
CA ILE A 197 10.85 26.95 -1.19
C ILE A 197 11.80 27.90 -0.45
N GLY A 198 13.00 28.12 -0.97
CA GLY A 198 13.98 29.06 -0.41
C GLY A 198 13.76 30.50 -0.88
N GLN A 199 14.06 31.49 -0.04
CA GLN A 199 14.12 32.92 -0.42
C GLN A 199 15.35 33.25 -1.30
N GLN A 200 15.78 32.30 -2.13
CA GLN A 200 17.02 32.40 -2.90
C GLN A 200 16.71 33.06 -4.24
N THR A 201 17.65 33.87 -4.73
CA THR A 201 17.55 34.43 -6.09
C THR A 201 17.90 33.37 -7.13
N VAL A 202 17.38 33.52 -8.35
CA VAL A 202 17.72 32.61 -9.47
C VAL A 202 19.24 32.51 -9.66
N ASP A 203 19.95 33.63 -9.58
CA ASP A 203 21.41 33.66 -9.74
C ASP A 203 22.15 32.85 -8.66
N THR A 204 21.68 32.91 -7.41
CA THR A 204 22.30 32.13 -6.32
C THR A 204 22.05 30.64 -6.48
N PHE A 205 20.85 30.24 -6.94
CA PHE A 205 20.55 28.86 -7.29
C PHE A 205 21.40 28.34 -8.47
N ILE A 206 21.54 29.13 -9.54
CA ILE A 206 22.42 28.77 -10.69
C ILE A 206 23.88 28.63 -10.26
N HIS A 207 24.36 29.43 -9.31
CA HIS A 207 25.70 29.27 -8.76
C HIS A 207 25.87 27.98 -7.94
N GLN A 208 24.84 27.54 -7.22
CA GLN A 208 24.88 26.29 -6.45
C GLN A 208 24.81 25.04 -7.35
N LEU A 209 24.22 25.14 -8.55
CA LEU A 209 24.21 24.06 -9.54
C LEU A 209 25.60 23.74 -10.15
N LYS A 210 26.60 24.62 -9.96
CA LYS A 210 27.96 24.37 -10.45
C LYS A 210 28.60 23.24 -9.60
N PRO A 211 29.06 22.14 -10.21
CA PRO A 211 29.51 20.97 -9.47
C PRO A 211 30.80 21.27 -8.68
N ASN A 212 30.69 21.35 -7.36
CA ASN A 212 31.82 21.23 -6.45
C ASN A 212 32.06 19.74 -6.16
N TYR A 213 33.18 19.21 -6.67
CA TYR A 213 33.54 17.78 -6.67
C TYR A 213 33.84 17.15 -5.30
N SER A 214 33.48 17.77 -4.17
CA SER A 214 34.06 17.44 -2.85
C SER A 214 33.12 16.83 -1.81
N ALA A 215 31.83 16.58 -2.08
CA ALA A 215 30.89 16.08 -1.07
C ALA A 215 30.32 14.69 -1.45
N ARG A 216 31.06 13.61 -1.18
CA ARG A 216 30.67 12.24 -1.61
C ARG A 216 30.47 11.21 -0.48
N GLN A 217 30.30 11.59 0.80
CA GLN A 217 30.57 10.60 1.87
C GLN A 217 29.48 10.20 2.89
N HIS A 218 28.24 10.71 2.92
CA HIS A 218 27.32 10.32 4.01
C HIS A 218 25.83 10.27 3.67
N VAL A 219 25.32 9.24 2.99
CA VAL A 219 23.88 8.84 3.07
C VAL A 219 23.67 7.35 2.73
N LEU A 220 24.41 6.43 3.36
CA LEU A 220 24.39 5.00 2.99
C LEU A 220 23.36 4.12 3.74
N GLU A 221 22.50 4.63 4.63
CA GLU A 221 21.83 3.74 5.62
C GLU A 221 20.29 3.66 5.61
N SER A 222 19.55 4.36 4.74
CA SER A 222 18.11 4.56 5.03
C SER A 222 17.08 3.61 4.40
N ASN A 223 17.41 2.76 3.40
CA ASN A 223 16.36 2.22 2.51
C ASN A 223 16.24 0.69 2.36
N SER A 224 16.74 -0.15 3.28
CA SER A 224 16.56 -1.61 3.16
C SER A 224 15.46 -2.18 4.08
N ASN A 225 14.22 -2.22 3.59
CA ASN A 225 13.12 -2.94 4.26
C ASN A 225 12.87 -4.30 3.57
N LYS A 226 13.13 -5.39 4.31
CA LYS A 226 12.88 -6.79 3.89
C LYS A 226 11.43 -7.17 4.24
N ILE A 227 10.64 -7.63 3.28
CA ILE A 227 9.29 -8.20 3.51
C ILE A 227 9.22 -9.59 2.88
N SER A 228 8.75 -10.57 3.67
CA SER A 228 8.64 -12.00 3.35
C SER A 228 7.41 -12.35 2.49
N ASN A 229 7.55 -13.44 1.74
CA ASN A 229 6.69 -13.87 0.63
C ASN A 229 5.39 -14.58 1.05
N ARG A 230 4.28 -14.34 0.33
CA ARG A 230 3.23 -15.33 0.02
C ARG A 230 2.59 -15.04 -1.36
N SER A 231 2.49 -16.10 -2.17
CA SER A 231 1.67 -16.40 -3.39
C SER A 231 1.22 -15.28 -4.33
N GLN A 232 1.52 -15.41 -5.63
CA GLN A 232 1.32 -14.41 -6.70
C GLN A 232 0.55 -14.99 -7.90
N MET A 233 -0.24 -14.12 -8.56
CA MET A 233 -0.70 -14.29 -9.95
C MET A 233 0.34 -13.70 -10.93
N LEU A 234 0.50 -14.30 -12.11
CA LEU A 234 1.42 -13.83 -13.15
C LEU A 234 0.79 -12.74 -14.03
N VAL A 235 1.44 -11.57 -14.10
CA VAL A 235 1.21 -10.53 -15.12
C VAL A 235 2.58 -10.16 -15.70
N LYS A 236 2.75 -10.09 -17.02
CA LYS A 236 4.06 -9.85 -17.65
C LYS A 236 4.29 -8.35 -17.92
N ALA A 237 5.47 -7.82 -17.59
CA ALA A 237 5.86 -6.43 -17.86
C ALA A 237 6.34 -6.24 -19.31
N GLU A 238 6.04 -5.09 -19.91
CA GLU A 238 6.67 -4.62 -21.15
C GLU A 238 7.77 -3.61 -20.80
N GLN A 239 9.01 -3.90 -21.19
CA GLN A 239 10.16 -2.98 -21.04
C GLN A 239 10.19 -2.04 -22.25
N GLN A 240 10.17 -0.74 -22.00
CA GLN A 240 10.49 0.26 -23.02
C GLN A 240 11.98 0.56 -22.94
N ASP A 241 12.73 0.07 -23.92
CA ASP A 241 14.14 0.42 -24.10
C ASP A 241 14.22 1.83 -24.71
N GLY A 242 14.65 2.80 -23.90
CA GLY A 242 14.92 4.15 -24.36
C GLY A 242 16.26 4.13 -25.09
N GLY A 243 16.20 4.16 -26.41
CA GLY A 243 17.36 3.92 -27.28
C GLY A 243 18.59 4.79 -27.03
N ASP A 244 19.68 4.28 -27.61
CA ASP A 244 21.05 4.77 -27.75
C ASP A 244 22.04 4.29 -26.68
N ASP A 245 22.98 3.47 -27.15
CA ASP A 245 23.89 2.54 -26.47
C ASP A 245 25.03 3.24 -25.69
N ASN A 246 24.79 4.45 -25.19
CA ASN A 246 25.78 5.26 -24.46
C ASN A 246 25.21 6.04 -23.25
N ASN A 247 23.90 5.99 -22.99
CA ASN A 247 23.32 6.64 -21.82
C ASN A 247 23.18 5.66 -20.66
N HIS A 248 24.10 5.75 -19.69
CA HIS A 248 23.98 5.14 -18.36
C HIS A 248 22.83 5.79 -17.59
N ASN A 249 21.59 5.51 -18.01
CA ASN A 249 20.42 5.92 -17.26
C ASN A 249 20.24 4.93 -16.10
N ASP A 250 20.55 5.38 -14.88
CA ASP A 250 20.32 4.64 -13.62
C ASP A 250 18.83 4.43 -13.30
N LEU A 251 17.93 4.73 -14.25
CA LEU A 251 16.48 4.74 -14.11
C LEU A 251 15.84 3.92 -15.23
N PHE A 252 15.06 2.91 -14.83
CA PHE A 252 14.33 2.01 -15.71
C PHE A 252 12.83 2.19 -15.47
N LEU A 253 12.07 2.32 -16.55
CA LEU A 253 10.61 2.46 -16.51
C LEU A 253 9.93 1.15 -16.92
N TYR A 254 9.10 0.60 -16.04
CA TYR A 254 8.32 -0.61 -16.29
C TYR A 254 6.84 -0.27 -16.37
N ASN A 255 6.22 -0.62 -17.49
CA ASN A 255 4.81 -0.33 -17.74
C ASN A 255 3.98 -1.61 -17.60
N PHE A 256 2.88 -1.50 -16.86
CA PHE A 256 1.88 -2.54 -16.69
C PHE A 256 0.52 -2.00 -17.10
N LYS A 257 -0.28 -2.83 -17.77
CA LYS A 257 -1.59 -2.44 -18.28
C LYS A 257 -2.70 -3.18 -17.54
N ASN A 258 -3.85 -2.53 -17.44
CA ASN A 258 -5.10 -3.13 -16.93
C ASN A 258 -4.95 -3.75 -15.54
N ILE A 259 -4.45 -2.98 -14.58
CA ILE A 259 -4.32 -3.41 -13.19
C ILE A 259 -5.59 -3.08 -12.43
N LEU A 260 -6.20 -4.10 -11.84
CA LEU A 260 -7.22 -3.95 -10.81
C LEU A 260 -6.56 -4.13 -9.45
N LEU A 261 -6.73 -3.16 -8.56
CA LEU A 261 -6.17 -3.19 -7.21
C LEU A 261 -7.22 -2.71 -6.22
N MET A 262 -7.80 -3.64 -5.46
CA MET A 262 -8.80 -3.31 -4.47
C MET A 262 -8.18 -2.60 -3.26
N LYS A 263 -9.02 -1.93 -2.47
CA LYS A 263 -8.58 -1.32 -1.22
C LYS A 263 -8.06 -2.38 -0.25
N ASN A 264 -6.95 -2.07 0.41
CA ASN A 264 -6.19 -2.94 1.32
C ASN A 264 -5.62 -4.19 0.66
N GLU A 265 -5.48 -4.18 -0.68
CA GLU A 265 -4.90 -5.28 -1.43
C GLU A 265 -3.41 -5.04 -1.71
N ARG A 266 -2.69 -6.16 -1.90
CA ARG A 266 -1.30 -6.18 -2.32
C ARG A 266 -1.19 -6.81 -3.68
N LEU A 267 -0.49 -6.15 -4.59
CA LEU A 267 -0.16 -6.67 -5.91
C LEU A 267 1.33 -6.93 -6.01
N VAL A 268 1.71 -8.04 -6.66
CA VAL A 268 3.10 -8.31 -6.98
C VAL A 268 3.24 -8.52 -8.47
N LEU A 269 4.13 -7.76 -9.09
CA LEU A 269 4.35 -7.79 -10.54
C LEU A 269 5.81 -8.18 -10.82
N PRO A 270 6.07 -9.15 -11.70
CA PRO A 270 7.42 -9.47 -12.13
C PRO A 270 7.98 -8.32 -12.98
N ILE A 271 9.27 -8.06 -12.81
CA ILE A 271 10.01 -7.04 -13.57
C ILE A 271 10.89 -7.75 -14.61
N PHE A 272 11.86 -8.54 -14.16
CA PHE A 272 12.73 -9.33 -15.02
C PHE A 272 13.26 -10.57 -14.29
N ASN A 273 13.69 -11.55 -15.07
CA ASN A 273 14.46 -12.70 -14.60
C ASN A 273 15.72 -12.77 -15.47
N LEU A 274 16.88 -12.93 -14.84
CA LEU A 274 18.16 -12.91 -15.53
C LEU A 274 19.05 -14.03 -14.98
N GLU A 275 19.67 -14.78 -15.88
CA GLU A 275 20.64 -15.82 -15.56
C GLU A 275 22.05 -15.29 -15.84
N LEU A 276 22.88 -15.25 -14.80
CA LEU A 276 24.24 -14.73 -14.81
C LEU A 276 25.22 -15.85 -14.47
N GLN A 277 26.42 -15.80 -15.05
CA GLN A 277 27.55 -16.55 -14.51
C GLN A 277 28.26 -15.68 -13.47
N TYR A 278 28.69 -16.27 -12.37
CA TYR A 278 29.43 -15.55 -11.32
C TYR A 278 30.83 -16.13 -11.13
N LYS A 279 31.76 -15.26 -10.74
CA LYS A 279 33.16 -15.62 -10.46
C LYS A 279 33.43 -15.40 -8.99
N ASP A 280 34.09 -16.37 -8.36
CA ASP A 280 34.53 -16.22 -6.98
C ASP A 280 35.70 -15.23 -6.91
N VAL A 281 35.59 -14.25 -6.02
CA VAL A 281 36.66 -13.27 -5.74
C VAL A 281 37.04 -13.44 -4.28
N TYR A 282 38.28 -13.86 -4.06
CA TYR A 282 38.85 -14.03 -2.72
C TYR A 282 39.70 -12.81 -2.39
N GLN A 283 39.40 -12.16 -1.26
CA GLN A 283 40.20 -11.06 -0.74
C GLN A 283 40.85 -11.48 0.57
N CYS A 284 42.19 -11.48 0.61
CA CYS A 284 42.95 -11.68 1.84
C CYS A 284 43.47 -10.32 2.33
N GLN A 285 43.15 -9.97 3.59
CA GLN A 285 43.77 -8.85 4.27
C GLN A 285 44.96 -9.37 5.07
N ILE A 286 46.16 -9.25 4.49
CA ILE A 286 47.40 -9.54 5.20
C ILE A 286 47.65 -8.38 6.17
N LYS A 287 47.53 -8.64 7.46
CA LYS A 287 47.95 -7.67 8.48
C LYS A 287 49.47 -7.52 8.37
N PRO A 288 50.02 -6.30 8.28
CA PRO A 288 51.45 -6.11 8.36
C PRO A 288 51.94 -6.69 9.69
N TYR A 289 52.98 -7.51 9.62
CA TYR A 289 53.65 -8.05 10.80
C TYR A 289 54.08 -6.87 11.67
N GLN A 290 53.49 -6.76 12.86
CA GLN A 290 53.99 -5.83 13.86
C GLN A 290 55.25 -6.47 14.43
N GLU A 291 56.40 -6.06 13.89
CA GLU A 291 57.68 -6.31 14.51
C GLU A 291 57.61 -5.69 15.90
N GLN A 292 57.35 -6.53 16.91
CA GLN A 292 57.48 -6.13 18.30
C GLN A 292 58.91 -5.62 18.41
N GLN A 293 59.06 -4.33 18.70
CA GLN A 293 60.36 -3.75 18.96
C GLN A 293 60.96 -4.41 20.21
N LEU A 294 61.57 -5.57 20.01
CA LEU A 294 62.55 -6.12 20.92
C LEU A 294 63.74 -5.17 20.81
N SER A 295 63.74 -4.17 21.68
CA SER A 295 64.95 -3.44 22.04
C SER A 295 65.94 -4.45 22.63
N ARG A 296 66.75 -5.07 21.77
CA ARG A 296 68.05 -5.62 22.16
C ARG A 296 69.09 -5.22 21.13
N ASN A 297 69.89 -4.27 21.59
CA ASN A 297 71.14 -3.78 21.04
C ASN A 297 71.88 -4.78 20.15
N ASN A 298 72.29 -4.24 19.00
CA ASN A 298 73.43 -4.64 18.18
C ASN A 298 74.48 -5.46 18.94
N ASN A 299 74.88 -6.59 18.39
CA ASN A 299 76.22 -6.74 17.81
C ASN A 299 76.32 -8.07 17.04
N ASN A 300 76.80 -7.97 15.80
CA ASN A 300 77.50 -9.00 15.04
C ASN A 300 76.73 -10.28 14.68
N ILE A 301 76.39 -10.43 13.40
CA ILE A 301 77.06 -11.34 12.44
C ILE A 301 76.20 -11.41 11.16
N ASN A 302 76.86 -11.23 10.01
CA ASN A 302 76.34 -11.69 8.73
C ASN A 302 76.12 -13.20 8.80
N SER A 303 74.89 -13.68 8.67
CA SER A 303 74.66 -14.91 7.90
C SER A 303 73.31 -14.85 7.20
N PHE A 304 73.40 -14.98 5.89
CA PHE A 304 72.39 -15.66 5.09
C PHE A 304 72.34 -17.10 5.61
N ASP A 305 71.23 -17.53 6.21
CA ASP A 305 70.91 -18.94 6.46
C ASP A 305 69.46 -19.12 5.99
N LEU A 306 69.26 -19.53 4.73
CA LEU A 306 69.07 -20.93 4.32
C LEU A 306 67.94 -21.62 5.10
N CYS A 307 66.85 -21.82 4.38
CA CYS A 307 65.87 -22.85 4.64
C CYS A 307 66.60 -24.20 4.76
N ASN A 308 66.61 -24.78 5.96
CA ASN A 308 66.77 -26.22 6.17
C ASN A 308 65.41 -26.65 6.73
N GLU A 309 64.56 -27.32 5.94
CA GLU A 309 64.54 -28.78 5.80
C GLU A 309 64.26 -29.43 7.17
N ASP A 310 62.97 -29.47 7.52
CA ASP A 310 62.46 -30.48 8.44
C ASP A 310 62.33 -31.78 7.64
N GLU A 311 63.37 -32.62 7.70
CA GLU A 311 63.30 -34.03 7.33
C GLU A 311 62.40 -34.74 8.36
N GLU A 312 61.24 -35.22 7.91
CA GLU A 312 60.43 -36.16 8.68
C GLU A 312 61.14 -37.52 8.71
N GLU A 313 61.72 -37.81 9.87
CA GLU A 313 62.26 -39.10 10.31
C GLU A 313 61.09 -40.11 10.37
N TYR A 314 61.03 -41.04 9.40
CA TYR A 314 60.19 -42.22 9.49
C TYR A 314 61.02 -43.35 10.11
N ASP A 315 60.66 -43.72 11.33
CA ASP A 315 61.17 -44.90 12.03
C ASP A 315 60.79 -46.17 11.24
N ASP A 316 61.82 -46.87 10.77
CA ASP A 316 61.79 -48.27 10.39
C ASP A 316 61.64 -49.11 11.67
N ASP A 317 60.54 -49.85 11.79
CA ASP A 317 60.46 -51.02 12.67
C ASP A 317 60.09 -52.25 11.83
N GLU A 318 60.99 -53.21 11.97
CA GLU A 318 61.13 -54.49 11.28
C GLU A 318 59.97 -55.49 11.48
N ASP A 319 59.82 -56.33 10.46
CA ASP A 319 59.54 -57.77 10.50
C ASP A 319 58.27 -58.30 11.20
N ASN A 320 57.41 -58.88 10.36
CA ASN A 320 57.10 -60.30 10.55
C ASN A 320 56.69 -60.98 9.25
N ASP A 321 57.51 -61.96 8.89
CA ASP A 321 57.20 -63.08 8.01
C ASP A 321 55.84 -63.71 8.38
N ASN A 322 55.09 -64.11 7.36
CA ASN A 322 54.71 -65.52 7.24
C ASN A 322 54.18 -65.80 5.83
N ASP A 323 54.87 -66.76 5.22
CA ASP A 323 54.37 -67.62 4.16
C ASP A 323 52.96 -68.15 4.47
N GLU A 324 52.14 -68.35 3.44
CA GLU A 324 51.62 -69.69 3.10
C GLU A 324 50.63 -69.60 1.93
N ASP A 325 50.92 -70.47 0.95
CA ASP A 325 50.09 -71.04 -0.11
C ASP A 325 48.55 -70.90 0.02
N PHE A 326 47.88 -70.56 -1.09
CA PHE A 326 46.97 -71.46 -1.86
C PHE A 326 46.30 -70.75 -3.06
#